data_AF-A0A9E2RRW6-F1
#
_entry.id   AF-A0A9E2RRW6-F1
#
_cell.length_a   1.000
_cell.length_b   1.000
_cell.length_c   1.000
_cell.angle_alpha   90.00
_cell.angle_beta   90.00
_cell.angle_gamma   90.00
#
_symmetry.space_group_name_H-M   'P 1'
#
loop_
_entity.id
_entity.type
_entity.pdbx_description
1 polymer ?
#
loop_
_entity_poly.entity_id
_entity_poly.type
_entity_poly.pdbx_seq_one_letter_code
_entity_poly.pdbx_strand_id
1 'polypeptide(L)'
;MNRIWLLLWAAVIWQMAAWTFAPSPPSAPQIPAGDGQAFGSNEQYAVDARDSERQGALRALEAPTGSRCTDAGRKQFISGLNAYYYQRQNQTERYPEIHGKAGADYIAAQWSGPDDMRIDRLTQEAYSNGYLRLAEFEEVARKVVAAVVKDEHVIGKGCAG
;
A
#
# COMPACT_ATOMS: atom_id res chain seq x y z
N MET A 1 56.08 0.48 12.95
CA MET A 1 54.67 0.35 12.51
C MET A 1 54.31 -1.12 12.45
N ASN A 2 53.32 -1.53 13.24
CA ASN A 2 53.01 -2.94 13.45
C ASN A 2 52.23 -3.50 12.25
N ARG A 3 52.72 -4.59 11.63
CA ARG A 3 52.15 -5.18 10.42
C ARG A 3 50.68 -5.58 10.57
N ILE A 4 50.26 -5.88 11.80
CA ILE A 4 48.89 -6.21 12.18
C ILE A 4 47.94 -5.01 11.95
N TRP A 5 48.43 -3.79 12.18
CA TRP A 5 47.62 -2.59 12.01
C TRP A 5 47.34 -2.30 10.53
N LEU A 6 48.31 -2.54 9.65
CA LEU A 6 48.15 -2.39 8.21
C LEU A 6 47.14 -3.40 7.63
N LEU A 7 47.11 -4.63 8.15
CA LEU A 7 46.16 -5.66 7.73
C LEU A 7 44.72 -5.33 8.15
N LEU A 8 44.54 -4.73 9.33
CA LEU A 8 43.23 -4.27 9.78
C LEU A 8 42.70 -3.12 8.91
N TRP A 9 43.56 -2.16 8.55
CA TRP A 9 43.17 -1.08 7.63
C TRP A 9 42.84 -1.59 6.23
N ALA A 10 43.60 -2.56 5.72
CA ALA A 10 43.30 -3.18 4.42
C ALA A 10 41.93 -3.88 4.42
N ALA A 11 41.56 -4.58 5.51
CA ALA A 11 40.27 -5.24 5.62
C ALA A 11 39.10 -4.24 5.66
N VAL A 12 39.26 -3.13 6.39
CA VAL A 12 38.23 -2.06 6.46
C VAL A 12 38.04 -1.39 5.10
N ILE A 13 39.13 -1.08 4.39
CA ILE A 13 39.06 -0.47 3.05
C ILE A 13 38.39 -1.42 2.05
N TRP A 14 38.70 -2.72 2.14
CA TRP A 14 38.11 -3.72 1.25
C TRP A 14 36.61 -3.91 1.48
N GLN A 15 36.16 -3.89 2.75
CA GLN A 15 34.74 -3.90 3.07
C GLN A 15 34.03 -2.65 2.54
N MET A 16 34.59 -1.45 2.72
CA MET A 16 33.99 -0.21 2.24
C MET A 16 33.88 -0.16 0.71
N ALA A 17 34.92 -0.60 -0.01
CA ALA A 17 34.92 -0.65 -1.47
C ALA A 17 33.86 -1.61 -2.04
N ALA A 18 33.59 -2.72 -1.33
CA ALA A 18 32.56 -3.67 -1.74
C ALA A 18 31.13 -3.07 -1.70
N TRP A 19 30.86 -2.13 -0.80
CA TRP A 19 29.55 -1.47 -0.70
C TRP A 19 29.41 -0.28 -1.66
N THR A 20 30.47 0.48 -1.94
CA THR A 20 30.40 1.64 -2.85
C THR A 20 30.29 1.24 -4.33
N PHE A 21 30.74 0.03 -4.68
CA PHE A 21 30.71 -0.50 -6.05
C PHE A 21 29.77 -1.71 -6.21
N ALA A 22 28.94 -2.01 -5.20
CA ALA A 22 27.86 -2.96 -5.37
C ALA A 22 26.94 -2.43 -6.50
N PRO A 23 26.79 -3.15 -7.62
CA PRO A 23 25.84 -2.75 -8.64
C PRO A 23 24.46 -2.68 -7.98
N SER A 24 23.71 -1.61 -8.26
CA SER A 24 22.32 -1.49 -7.82
C SER A 24 21.61 -2.81 -8.13
N PRO A 25 20.84 -3.37 -7.17
CA PRO A 25 20.09 -4.59 -7.42
C PRO A 25 19.31 -4.41 -8.73
N PRO A 26 19.32 -5.40 -9.63
CA PRO A 26 18.64 -5.27 -10.91
C PRO A 26 17.21 -4.82 -10.64
N SER A 27 16.82 -3.72 -11.27
CA SER A 27 15.44 -3.22 -11.20
C SER A 27 14.51 -4.40 -11.42
N ALA A 28 13.63 -4.65 -10.45
CA ALA A 28 12.62 -5.70 -10.59
C ALA A 28 11.96 -5.56 -11.96
N PRO A 29 11.69 -6.67 -12.67
CA PRO A 29 11.03 -6.61 -13.97
C PRO A 29 9.79 -5.73 -13.83
N GLN A 30 9.80 -4.58 -14.50
CA GLN A 30 8.59 -3.80 -14.68
C GLN A 30 7.73 -4.66 -15.62
N ILE A 31 6.84 -5.47 -15.04
CA ILE A 31 5.77 -6.09 -15.82
C ILE A 31 5.10 -4.91 -16.51
N PRO A 32 5.05 -4.89 -17.86
CA PRO A 32 4.41 -3.81 -18.56
C PRO A 32 3.02 -3.64 -17.95
N ALA A 33 2.64 -2.41 -17.65
CA ALA A 33 1.23 -2.06 -17.47
C ALA A 33 0.55 -2.28 -18.84
N GLY A 34 0.46 -3.54 -19.27
CA GLY A 34 -0.38 -3.94 -20.37
C GLY A 34 -1.81 -3.63 -19.96
N ASP A 35 -2.64 -3.37 -20.95
CA ASP A 35 -4.10 -3.22 -20.83
C ASP A 35 -4.82 -4.44 -20.22
N GLY A 36 -4.06 -5.45 -19.78
CA GLY A 36 -4.56 -6.57 -19.04
C GLY A 36 -5.26 -7.61 -19.91
N GLN A 37 -5.19 -7.50 -21.25
CA GLN A 37 -5.80 -8.46 -22.17
C GLN A 37 -5.39 -9.92 -21.89
N ALA A 38 -4.18 -10.14 -21.36
CA ALA A 38 -3.70 -11.47 -20.96
C ALA A 38 -4.46 -12.09 -19.76
N PHE A 39 -5.21 -11.29 -18.99
CA PHE A 39 -5.95 -11.70 -17.80
C PHE A 39 -7.47 -11.73 -18.01
N GLY A 40 -7.92 -11.58 -19.26
CA GLY A 40 -9.31 -11.79 -19.67
C GLY A 40 -9.88 -10.63 -20.47
N SER A 41 -10.93 -10.90 -21.25
CA SER A 41 -11.58 -9.89 -22.08
C SER A 41 -12.22 -8.73 -21.29
N ASN A 42 -12.41 -8.91 -19.99
CA ASN A 42 -13.07 -7.95 -19.11
C ASN A 42 -12.08 -7.15 -18.24
N GLU A 43 -10.76 -7.36 -18.39
CA GLU A 43 -9.77 -6.73 -17.51
C GLU A 43 -9.81 -5.19 -17.58
N GLN A 44 -10.17 -4.61 -18.73
CA GLN A 44 -10.38 -3.17 -18.85
C GLN A 44 -11.39 -2.63 -17.83
N TYR A 45 -12.46 -3.38 -17.54
CA TYR A 45 -13.46 -2.97 -16.55
C TYR A 45 -12.90 -3.08 -15.12
N ALA A 46 -12.00 -4.03 -14.89
CA ALA A 46 -11.32 -4.14 -13.61
C ALA A 46 -10.32 -2.98 -13.41
N VAL A 47 -9.61 -2.56 -14.46
CA VAL A 47 -8.75 -1.36 -14.44
C VAL A 47 -9.58 -0.12 -14.08
N ASP A 48 -10.66 0.13 -14.81
CA ASP A 48 -11.56 1.28 -14.56
C ASP A 48 -12.14 1.25 -13.14
N ALA A 49 -12.52 0.05 -12.66
CA ALA A 49 -12.98 -0.13 -11.30
C ALA A 49 -11.90 0.22 -10.28
N ARG A 50 -10.65 -0.25 -10.44
CA ARG A 50 -9.54 0.08 -9.54
C ARG A 50 -9.32 1.60 -9.46
N ASP A 51 -9.37 2.29 -10.59
CA ASP A 51 -9.21 3.74 -10.62
C ASP A 51 -10.37 4.47 -9.96
N SER A 52 -11.61 3.98 -10.14
CA SER A 52 -12.78 4.50 -9.44
C SER A 52 -12.65 4.34 -7.92
N GLU A 53 -12.20 3.18 -7.46
CA GLU A 53 -11.99 2.90 -6.02
C GLU A 53 -10.90 3.79 -5.42
N ARG A 54 -9.79 4.01 -6.14
CA ARG A 54 -8.74 4.95 -5.72
C ARG A 54 -9.27 6.37 -5.57
N GLN A 55 -10.00 6.86 -6.57
CA GLN A 55 -10.60 8.20 -6.53
C GLN A 55 -11.61 8.32 -5.37
N GLY A 56 -12.39 7.28 -5.11
CA GLY A 56 -13.31 7.21 -3.98
C GLY A 56 -12.59 7.30 -2.64
N ALA A 57 -11.55 6.49 -2.44
CA ALA A 57 -10.73 6.49 -1.23
C ALA A 57 -10.01 7.82 -1.02
N LEU A 58 -9.36 8.36 -2.06
CA LEU A 58 -8.69 9.66 -1.98
C LEU A 58 -9.67 10.79 -1.65
N ARG A 59 -10.84 10.82 -2.29
CA ARG A 59 -11.88 11.81 -1.97
C ARG A 59 -12.33 11.73 -0.51
N ALA A 60 -12.47 10.52 0.03
CA ALA A 60 -12.80 10.32 1.44
C ALA A 60 -11.67 10.80 2.36
N LEU A 61 -10.41 10.46 2.05
CA LEU A 61 -9.24 10.82 2.84
C LEU A 61 -8.88 12.30 2.76
N GLU A 62 -9.18 12.98 1.66
CA GLU A 62 -8.84 14.39 1.48
C GLU A 62 -9.96 15.34 1.90
N ALA A 63 -11.16 14.82 2.17
CA ALA A 63 -12.25 15.62 2.71
C ALA A 63 -11.83 16.28 4.03
N PRO A 64 -12.33 17.50 4.33
CA PRO A 64 -12.03 18.20 5.57
C PRO A 64 -12.24 17.30 6.79
N THR A 65 -11.26 17.24 7.69
CA THR A 65 -11.26 16.28 8.82
C THR A 65 -12.53 16.34 9.67
N GLY A 66 -13.04 17.56 9.92
CA GLY A 66 -14.30 17.76 10.65
C GLY A 66 -15.53 17.13 10.00
N SER A 67 -15.55 16.96 8.67
CA SER A 67 -16.66 16.30 7.97
C SER A 67 -16.80 14.82 8.38
N ARG A 68 -15.68 14.16 8.71
CA ARG A 68 -15.62 12.74 9.11
C ARG A 68 -16.33 12.46 10.44
N CYS A 69 -16.64 13.50 11.22
CA CYS A 69 -17.27 13.39 12.52
C CYS A 69 -18.78 13.62 12.51
N THR A 70 -19.34 13.98 11.35
CA THR A 70 -20.79 13.94 11.14
C THR A 70 -21.22 12.52 10.78
N ASP A 71 -22.45 12.10 11.10
CA ASP A 71 -22.92 10.74 10.78
C ASP A 71 -22.80 10.41 9.28
N ALA A 72 -23.22 11.36 8.43
CA ALA A 72 -23.17 11.21 6.98
C ALA A 72 -21.72 11.16 6.46
N GLY A 73 -20.87 12.09 6.89
CA GLY A 73 -19.48 12.13 6.48
C GLY A 73 -18.67 10.96 7.04
N ARG A 74 -19.01 10.47 8.24
CA ARG A 74 -18.42 9.25 8.82
C ARG A 74 -18.72 8.05 7.95
N LYS A 75 -19.99 7.86 7.61
CA LYS A 75 -20.44 6.76 6.75
C LYS A 75 -19.76 6.81 5.39
N GLN A 76 -19.68 7.99 4.78
CA GLN A 76 -19.01 8.16 3.49
C GLN A 76 -17.50 7.89 3.57
N PHE A 77 -16.85 8.36 4.64
CA PHE A 77 -15.44 8.15 4.88
C PHE A 77 -15.10 6.66 5.02
N ILE A 78 -15.82 5.95 5.89
CA ILE A 78 -15.60 4.51 6.11
C ILE A 78 -15.97 3.70 4.86
N SER A 79 -17.10 4.02 4.21
CA SER A 79 -17.52 3.30 2.99
C SER A 79 -16.51 3.42 1.86
N GLY A 80 -15.93 4.60 1.63
CA GLY A 80 -14.91 4.79 0.58
C GLY A 80 -13.64 3.97 0.85
N LEU A 81 -13.18 3.92 2.10
CA LEU A 81 -12.03 3.11 2.47
C LEU A 81 -12.34 1.60 2.44
N ASN A 82 -13.53 1.20 2.90
CA ASN A 82 -13.97 -0.20 2.84
C ASN A 82 -13.97 -0.70 1.40
N ALA A 83 -14.56 0.05 0.47
CA ALA A 83 -14.66 -0.35 -0.94
C ALA A 83 -13.27 -0.56 -1.57
N TYR A 84 -12.36 0.42 -1.39
CA TYR A 84 -10.99 0.31 -1.88
C TYR A 84 -10.24 -0.89 -1.30
N TYR A 85 -10.20 -1.03 0.03
CA TYR A 85 -9.43 -2.11 0.67
C TYR A 85 -10.07 -3.48 0.46
N TYR A 86 -11.40 -3.55 0.34
CA TYR A 86 -12.10 -4.77 -0.05
C TYR A 86 -11.68 -5.22 -1.45
N GLN A 87 -11.74 -4.31 -2.44
CA GLN A 87 -11.37 -4.64 -3.82
C GLN A 87 -9.91 -5.03 -3.95
N ARG A 88 -9.01 -4.31 -3.26
CA ARG A 88 -7.59 -4.65 -3.19
C ARG A 88 -7.39 -6.08 -2.70
N GLN A 89 -7.93 -6.43 -1.53
CA GLN A 89 -7.78 -7.77 -0.98
C GLN A 89 -8.39 -8.84 -1.89
N ASN A 90 -9.61 -8.61 -2.35
CA ASN A 90 -10.33 -9.57 -3.18
C ASN A 90 -9.55 -9.87 -4.47
N GLN A 91 -9.04 -8.86 -5.17
CA GLN A 91 -8.25 -9.10 -6.38
C GLN A 91 -6.89 -9.74 -6.05
N THR A 92 -6.23 -9.34 -4.96
CA THR A 92 -4.99 -10.00 -4.51
C THR A 92 -5.18 -11.49 -4.21
N GLU A 93 -6.35 -11.92 -3.74
CA GLU A 93 -6.65 -13.35 -3.52
C GLU A 93 -7.08 -14.07 -4.82
N ARG A 94 -7.90 -13.43 -5.67
CA ARG A 94 -8.52 -14.07 -6.83
C ARG A 94 -7.62 -14.20 -8.05
N TYR A 95 -6.77 -13.23 -8.34
CA TYR A 95 -5.91 -13.30 -9.52
C TYR A 95 -4.90 -14.46 -9.47
N PRO A 96 -4.23 -14.74 -8.33
CA PRO A 96 -3.41 -15.93 -8.19
C PRO A 96 -4.21 -17.24 -8.32
N GLU A 97 -5.43 -17.28 -7.79
CA GLU A 97 -6.31 -18.46 -7.88
C GLU A 97 -6.62 -18.84 -9.34
N ILE A 98 -6.85 -17.83 -10.19
CA ILE A 98 -7.28 -18.04 -11.58
C ILE A 98 -6.09 -18.14 -12.55
N HIS A 99 -5.06 -17.31 -12.36
CA HIS A 99 -3.96 -17.12 -13.32
C HIS A 99 -2.58 -17.52 -12.76
N GLY A 100 -2.54 -18.12 -11.57
CA GLY A 100 -1.29 -18.57 -10.93
C GLY A 100 -0.32 -17.42 -10.65
N LYS A 101 0.98 -17.72 -10.71
CA LYS A 101 2.03 -16.74 -10.39
C LYS A 101 1.97 -15.48 -11.27
N ALA A 102 1.63 -15.61 -12.55
CA ALA A 102 1.53 -14.46 -13.44
C ALA A 102 0.42 -13.49 -13.00
N GLY A 103 -0.73 -14.01 -12.58
CA GLY A 103 -1.81 -13.21 -12.00
C GLY A 103 -1.40 -12.54 -10.69
N ALA A 104 -0.69 -13.27 -9.83
CA ALA A 104 -0.18 -12.74 -8.58
C ALA A 104 0.76 -11.55 -8.79
N ASP A 105 1.74 -11.70 -9.69
CA ASP A 105 2.71 -10.64 -9.97
C ASP A 105 2.04 -9.43 -10.63
N TYR A 106 1.10 -9.67 -11.56
CA TYR A 106 0.33 -8.60 -12.20
C TYR A 106 -0.49 -7.80 -11.18
N ILE A 107 -1.31 -8.48 -10.36
CA ILE A 107 -2.22 -7.77 -9.46
C ILE A 107 -1.46 -7.07 -8.33
N ALA A 108 -0.32 -7.61 -7.90
CA ALA A 108 0.56 -6.94 -6.96
C ALA A 108 1.08 -5.60 -7.53
N ALA A 109 1.52 -5.60 -8.79
CA ALA A 109 1.95 -4.38 -9.48
C ALA A 109 0.80 -3.37 -9.66
N GLN A 110 -0.41 -3.86 -9.93
CA GLN A 110 -1.59 -3.01 -10.07
C GLN A 110 -1.94 -2.28 -8.76
N TRP A 111 -1.69 -2.85 -7.57
CA TRP A 111 -1.99 -2.24 -6.26
C TRP A 111 -0.76 -1.64 -5.55
N SER A 112 0.30 -1.35 -6.30
CA SER A 112 1.52 -0.72 -5.79
C SER A 112 1.79 0.63 -6.46
N GLY A 113 0.75 1.28 -6.99
CA GLY A 113 0.87 2.57 -7.65
C GLY A 113 1.07 3.75 -6.68
N PRO A 114 1.44 4.93 -7.18
CA PRO A 114 1.61 6.13 -6.35
C PRO A 114 0.37 6.50 -5.54
N ASP A 115 -0.82 6.34 -6.12
CA ASP A 115 -2.08 6.60 -5.42
C ASP A 115 -2.33 5.57 -4.32
N ASP A 116 -1.98 4.30 -4.53
CA ASP A 116 -2.13 3.25 -3.52
C ASP A 116 -1.24 3.55 -2.30
N MET A 117 0.02 3.95 -2.56
CA MET A 117 0.96 4.39 -1.52
C MET A 117 0.44 5.62 -0.76
N ARG A 118 -0.17 6.57 -1.49
CA ARG A 118 -0.76 7.78 -0.90
C ARG A 118 -1.96 7.46 -0.02
N ILE A 119 -2.84 6.56 -0.48
CA ILE A 119 -4.00 6.08 0.28
C ILE A 119 -3.53 5.39 1.56
N ASP A 120 -2.53 4.53 1.49
CA ASP A 120 -1.99 3.83 2.66
C ASP A 120 -1.41 4.82 3.69
N ARG A 121 -0.61 5.80 3.25
CA ARG A 121 -0.09 6.86 4.12
C ARG A 121 -1.21 7.68 4.78
N LEU A 122 -2.20 8.13 4.02
CA LEU A 122 -3.31 8.92 4.56
C LEU A 122 -4.20 8.10 5.51
N THR A 123 -4.30 6.78 5.28
CA THR A 123 -5.00 5.84 6.16
C THR A 123 -4.26 5.68 7.49
N GLN A 124 -2.94 5.54 7.46
CA GLN A 124 -2.08 5.56 8.65
C GLN A 124 -2.27 6.87 9.43
N GLU A 125 -2.19 8.02 8.76
CA GLU A 125 -2.41 9.32 9.39
C GLU A 125 -3.81 9.44 10.01
N ALA A 126 -4.85 8.97 9.32
CA ALA A 126 -6.22 8.99 9.85
C ALA A 126 -6.37 8.10 11.09
N TYR A 127 -5.72 6.93 11.09
CA TYR A 127 -5.69 6.01 12.22
C TYR A 127 -4.94 6.59 13.43
N SER A 128 -3.71 7.07 13.23
CA SER A 128 -2.90 7.66 14.30
C SER A 128 -3.58 8.89 14.91
N ASN A 129 -4.29 9.68 14.10
CA ASN A 129 -5.07 10.82 14.61
C ASN A 129 -6.41 10.45 15.28
N GLY A 130 -6.76 9.16 15.37
CA GLY A 130 -7.98 8.68 16.02
C GLY A 130 -9.26 8.84 15.20
N TYR A 131 -9.16 9.19 13.93
CA TYR A 131 -10.30 9.27 13.00
C TYR A 131 -10.65 7.92 12.39
N LEU A 132 -9.89 6.85 12.65
CA LEU A 132 -10.12 5.54 12.08
C LEU A 132 -10.02 4.45 13.14
N ARG A 133 -10.96 3.51 13.15
CA ARG A 133 -10.90 2.32 14.02
C ARG A 133 -11.08 1.07 13.17
N LEU A 134 -10.26 0.05 13.40
CA LEU A 134 -10.32 -1.21 12.65
C LEU A 134 -11.69 -1.89 12.74
N ALA A 135 -12.41 -1.74 13.85
CA ALA A 135 -13.73 -2.32 14.05
C ALA A 135 -14.82 -1.77 13.12
N GLU A 136 -14.58 -0.62 12.47
CA GLU A 136 -15.53 -0.01 11.54
C GLU A 136 -15.43 -0.58 10.12
N PHE A 137 -14.40 -1.40 9.86
CA PHE A 137 -14.20 -2.06 8.59
C PHE A 137 -14.85 -3.43 8.53
N GLU A 138 -15.31 -3.78 7.34
CA GLU A 138 -15.74 -5.13 7.01
C GLU A 138 -14.55 -6.10 7.06
N GLU A 139 -14.81 -7.39 7.27
CA GLU A 139 -13.76 -8.37 7.57
C GLU A 139 -12.62 -8.38 6.54
N VAL A 140 -12.97 -8.37 5.25
CA VAL A 140 -12.00 -8.44 4.15
C VAL A 140 -11.11 -7.20 4.12
N ALA A 141 -11.72 -6.00 4.13
CA ALA A 141 -10.99 -4.74 4.14
C ALA A 141 -10.14 -4.58 5.42
N ARG A 142 -10.70 -4.97 6.57
CA ARG A 142 -10.04 -4.89 7.88
C ARG A 142 -8.70 -5.61 7.92
N LYS A 143 -8.56 -6.75 7.22
CA LYS A 143 -7.28 -7.48 7.15
C LYS A 143 -6.17 -6.62 6.55
N VAL A 144 -6.47 -5.93 5.44
CA VAL A 144 -5.49 -5.06 4.77
C VAL A 144 -5.22 -3.83 5.60
N VAL A 145 -6.27 -3.17 6.10
CA VAL A 145 -6.10 -1.95 6.91
C VAL A 145 -5.28 -2.25 8.16
N ALA A 146 -5.52 -3.39 8.83
CA ALA A 146 -4.72 -3.80 9.98
C ALA A 146 -3.24 -3.98 9.63
N ALA A 147 -2.91 -4.50 8.44
CA ALA A 147 -1.54 -4.60 7.96
C ALA A 147 -0.93 -3.24 7.63
N VAL A 148 -1.72 -2.32 7.05
CA VAL A 148 -1.29 -0.94 6.72
C VAL A 148 -0.96 -0.14 7.98
N VAL A 149 -1.75 -0.27 9.05
CA VAL A 149 -1.59 0.51 10.29
C VAL A 149 -0.88 -0.26 11.40
N LYS A 150 -0.26 -1.41 11.11
CA LYS A 150 0.29 -2.32 12.13
C LYS A 150 1.36 -1.67 13.03
N ASP A 151 2.10 -0.72 12.49
CA ASP A 151 3.20 -0.01 13.19
C ASP A 151 2.74 1.36 13.74
N GLU A 152 1.47 1.71 13.50
CA GLU A 152 0.88 2.98 13.90
C GLU A 152 0.23 2.91 15.29
N HIS A 153 0.30 4.03 16.02
CA HIS A 153 -0.30 4.16 17.33
C HIS A 153 -1.29 5.34 17.34
N VAL A 154 -2.44 5.14 18.00
CA VAL A 154 -3.43 6.20 18.15
C VAL A 154 -2.92 7.24 19.15
N ILE A 155 -2.61 8.44 18.64
CA ILE A 155 -2.12 9.59 19.41
C ILE A 155 -3.17 10.72 19.49
N GLY A 156 -4.08 10.79 18.51
CA GLY A 156 -5.11 11.82 18.44
C GLY A 156 -6.45 11.39 19.07
N LYS A 157 -7.32 12.37 19.31
CA LYS A 157 -8.69 12.13 19.83
C LYS A 157 -9.75 12.09 18.73
N GLY A 158 -9.37 12.18 17.44
CA GLY A 158 -10.28 12.11 16.31
C GLY A 158 -11.53 12.98 16.48
N CYS A 159 -12.70 12.32 16.54
CA CYS A 159 -14.01 12.95 16.69
C CYS A 159 -14.47 13.17 18.14
N ALA A 160 -13.62 12.97 19.15
CA ALA A 160 -13.94 13.18 20.56
C ALA A 160 -13.53 14.59 21.07
N GLY A 161 -13.52 15.58 20.17
CA GLY A 161 -13.20 16.99 20.45
C GLY A 161 -14.42 17.83 20.73
#